data_AF-G4VC87-F1
#
_entry.id   AF-G4VC87-F1
#
_cell.length_a   1.000
_cell.length_b   1.000
_cell.length_c   1.000
_cell.angle_alpha   90.00
_cell.angle_beta   90.00
_cell.angle_gamma   90.00
#
_symmetry.space_group_name_H-M   'P 1'
#
loop_
_entity.id
_entity.type
_entity.pdbx_description
1 polymer ?
#
loop_
_entity_poly.entity_id
_entity_poly.type
_entity_poly.pdbx_seq_one_letter_code
_entity_poly.pdbx_strand_id
1 'polypeptide(L)'
;MAVAFVTVGTTSFDGLINEVNKVEFHEGLSRLGYKDLIIQYGSGSVIPRVPEDICTESTEHLSTTPFLRIKSFRYKDSLVDEFQRASLVISHGGAGTCIQALTPCGRRRLIVVVNDTLMDNHQEELALALLQGKHALVCTPASLNHLLWTGNESTYPSQFVCNKNMPLAEIKRLLGPEVPPEQAGFVGFTRGSPEKLLPYIEERLLTFS
;
A
#
# COMPACT_ATOMS: atom_id res chain seq x y z
N MET A 1 9.14 -9.07 -9.44
CA MET A 1 9.83 -7.75 -9.34
C MET A 1 9.66 -7.28 -7.91
N ALA A 2 10.72 -6.82 -7.23
CA ALA A 2 10.70 -6.53 -5.78
C ALA A 2 10.69 -5.02 -5.48
N VAL A 3 9.71 -4.32 -6.06
CA VAL A 3 9.56 -2.85 -5.96
C VAL A 3 8.24 -2.53 -5.27
N ALA A 4 8.30 -1.69 -4.24
CA ALA A 4 7.14 -1.06 -3.62
C ALA A 4 6.97 0.36 -4.18
N PHE A 5 5.73 0.74 -4.48
CA PHE A 5 5.39 2.09 -4.93
C PHE A 5 4.38 2.73 -3.98
N VAL A 6 4.77 3.83 -3.36
CA VAL A 6 3.88 4.66 -2.52
C VAL A 6 3.42 5.85 -3.34
N THR A 7 2.13 6.15 -3.32
CA THR A 7 1.58 7.33 -3.99
C THR A 7 0.46 8.00 -3.20
N VAL A 8 0.61 9.31 -2.98
CA VAL A 8 -0.48 10.19 -2.49
C VAL A 8 -1.23 10.86 -3.64
N GLY A 9 -0.95 10.50 -4.90
CA GLY A 9 -1.48 11.19 -6.06
C GLY A 9 -1.07 12.67 -6.09
N THR A 10 -2.02 13.55 -6.42
CA THR A 10 -1.82 14.99 -6.47
C THR A 10 -2.20 15.71 -5.16
N THR A 11 -2.66 14.97 -4.15
CA THR A 11 -3.15 15.52 -2.89
C THR A 11 -2.01 15.76 -1.89
N SER A 12 -2.34 16.40 -0.77
CA SER A 12 -1.47 16.46 0.40
C SER A 12 -1.88 15.35 1.35
N PHE A 13 -0.93 14.47 1.69
CA PHE A 13 -1.15 13.43 2.69
C PHE A 13 0.11 13.20 3.52
N ASP A 14 0.50 14.25 4.25
CA ASP A 14 1.67 14.27 5.10
C ASP A 14 1.66 13.13 6.15
N GLY A 15 0.48 12.72 6.62
CA GLY A 15 0.33 11.57 7.51
C GLY A 15 0.92 10.28 6.94
N LEU A 16 0.65 9.95 5.68
CA LEU A 16 1.24 8.78 5.03
C LEU A 16 2.75 8.95 4.84
N ILE A 17 3.22 10.11 4.40
CA ILE A 17 4.66 10.33 4.16
C ILE A 17 5.45 10.29 5.48
N ASN A 18 4.88 10.77 6.58
CA ASN A 18 5.48 10.64 7.91
C ASN A 18 5.71 9.17 8.30
N GLU A 19 4.73 8.28 8.05
CA GLU A 19 4.88 6.85 8.31
C GLU A 19 5.90 6.20 7.39
N VAL A 20 5.97 6.63 6.12
CA VAL A 20 6.97 6.15 5.15
C VAL A 20 8.38 6.55 5.54
N ASN A 21 8.55 7.68 6.23
CA ASN A 21 9.85 8.18 6.72
C ASN A 21 10.35 7.49 8.00
N LYS A 22 9.59 6.55 8.56
CA LYS A 22 9.98 5.81 9.76
C LYS A 22 10.89 4.63 9.42
N VAL A 23 11.87 4.33 10.29
CA VAL A 23 12.76 3.17 10.15
C VAL A 23 11.93 1.89 10.01
N GLU A 24 10.89 1.76 10.84
CA GLU A 24 10.00 0.61 10.91
C GLU A 24 9.34 0.30 9.55
N PHE A 25 9.05 1.32 8.75
CA PHE A 25 8.48 1.15 7.41
C PHE A 25 9.50 0.53 6.45
N HIS A 26 10.73 1.06 6.44
CA HIS A 26 11.80 0.57 5.59
C HIS A 26 12.19 -0.86 5.95
N GLU A 27 12.32 -1.16 7.24
CA GLU A 27 12.59 -2.50 7.74
C GLU A 27 11.46 -3.47 7.40
N GLY A 28 10.20 -3.02 7.56
CA GLY A 28 9.00 -3.77 7.21
C GLY A 28 8.99 -4.20 5.75
N LEU A 29 9.31 -3.30 4.83
CA LEU A 29 9.43 -3.65 3.40
C LEU A 29 10.65 -4.54 3.11
N SER A 30 11.81 -4.23 3.71
CA SER A 30 13.06 -5.00 3.50
C SER A 30 12.88 -6.46 3.93
N ARG A 31 12.29 -6.70 5.11
CA ARG A 31 12.01 -8.06 5.60
C ARG A 31 10.99 -8.80 4.76
N LEU A 32 10.08 -8.11 4.06
CA LEU A 32 9.14 -8.72 3.12
C LEU A 32 9.79 -9.10 1.78
N GLY A 33 11.03 -8.65 1.53
CA GLY A 33 11.81 -8.95 0.33
C GLY A 33 11.86 -7.83 -0.70
N TYR A 34 11.36 -6.62 -0.38
CA TYR A 34 11.48 -5.46 -1.24
C TYR A 34 12.91 -4.87 -1.21
N LYS A 35 13.35 -4.33 -2.34
CA LYS A 35 14.69 -3.73 -2.49
C LYS A 35 14.67 -2.30 -2.99
N ASP A 36 13.60 -1.93 -3.68
CA ASP A 36 13.41 -0.59 -4.23
C ASP A 36 12.07 -0.03 -3.73
N LEU A 37 12.10 1.24 -3.35
CA LEU A 37 10.94 2.01 -2.93
C LEU A 37 10.84 3.25 -3.81
N ILE A 38 9.69 3.41 -4.46
CA ILE A 38 9.37 4.61 -5.23
C ILE A 38 8.28 5.37 -4.49
N ILE A 39 8.40 6.70 -4.37
CA ILE A 39 7.49 7.52 -3.58
C ILE A 39 7.03 8.73 -4.39
N GLN A 40 5.73 8.80 -4.67
CA GLN A 40 5.07 10.03 -5.11
C GLN A 40 4.44 10.72 -3.90
N TYR A 41 4.93 11.92 -3.55
CA TYR A 41 4.55 12.64 -2.31
C TYR A 41 3.74 13.92 -2.52
N GLY A 42 3.27 14.17 -3.75
CA GLY A 42 2.24 15.17 -4.03
C GLY A 42 2.59 16.60 -3.61
N SER A 43 1.58 17.35 -3.15
CA SER A 43 1.71 18.76 -2.72
C SER A 43 2.00 18.93 -1.22
N GLY A 44 2.18 17.83 -0.49
CA GLY A 44 2.46 17.83 0.94
C GLY A 44 3.72 18.59 1.33
N SER A 45 3.78 18.98 2.60
CA SER A 45 4.93 19.68 3.18
C SER A 45 6.04 18.70 3.59
N VAL A 46 5.67 17.46 3.91
CA VAL A 46 6.62 16.43 4.31
C VAL A 46 7.30 15.84 3.08
N ILE A 47 8.63 15.76 3.11
CA ILE A 47 9.45 15.21 2.02
C ILE A 47 9.93 13.81 2.42
N PRO A 48 9.92 12.83 1.49
CA PRO A 48 10.51 11.53 1.73
C PRO A 48 12.00 11.61 2.07
N ARG A 49 12.41 10.97 3.17
CA ARG A 49 13.79 10.91 3.63
C ARG A 49 14.52 9.72 3.00
N VAL A 50 15.83 9.87 2.78
CA VAL A 50 16.68 8.74 2.39
C VAL A 50 17.11 7.95 3.63
N PRO A 51 17.46 6.66 3.49
CA PRO A 51 17.75 5.82 4.65
C PRO A 51 18.91 6.35 5.51
N GLU A 52 19.89 7.00 4.89
CA GLU A 52 21.01 7.65 5.58
C GLU A 52 20.54 8.75 6.55
N ASP A 53 19.54 9.54 6.14
CA ASP A 53 18.97 10.59 6.99
C ASP A 53 18.20 10.00 8.17
N ILE A 54 17.56 8.84 8.00
CA ILE A 54 16.71 8.24 9.02
C ILE A 54 17.57 7.56 10.11
N CYS A 55 18.66 6.89 9.72
CA CYS A 55 19.52 6.15 10.65
C CYS A 55 20.45 7.04 11.48
N THR A 56 20.76 8.24 11.02
CA THR A 56 21.58 9.18 11.79
C THR A 56 20.88 9.70 13.05
N GLU A 57 19.55 9.66 13.10
CA GLU A 57 18.75 10.08 14.27
C GLU A 57 18.40 8.93 15.22
N SER A 58 18.40 7.69 14.73
CA SER A 58 18.04 6.50 15.49
C SER A 58 19.30 5.84 16.07
N THR A 59 19.92 6.52 17.04
CA THR A 59 21.19 6.14 17.69
C THR A 59 21.19 4.74 18.33
N GLU A 60 20.03 4.14 18.60
CA GLU A 60 19.95 2.92 19.40
C GLU A 60 19.84 1.61 18.59
N HIS A 61 19.54 1.66 17.29
CA HIS A 61 19.39 0.47 16.48
C HIS A 61 20.00 0.65 15.09
N LEU A 62 21.31 0.40 14.99
CA LEU A 62 21.97 0.06 13.73
C LEU A 62 21.41 -1.29 13.24
N SER A 63 20.22 -1.22 12.63
CA SER A 63 19.59 -2.37 11.99
C SER A 63 20.53 -2.93 10.95
N THR A 64 20.77 -4.25 11.01
CA THR A 64 21.55 -4.97 9.99
C THR A 64 20.75 -5.15 8.69
N THR A 65 19.51 -4.67 8.64
CA THR A 65 18.67 -4.80 7.46
C THR A 65 19.18 -3.90 6.35
N PRO A 66 19.33 -4.42 5.11
CA PRO A 66 19.77 -3.61 4.00
C PRO A 66 18.74 -2.53 3.69
N PHE A 67 19.24 -1.31 3.49
CA PHE A 67 18.42 -0.17 3.12
C PHE A 67 17.79 -0.34 1.75
N LEU A 68 16.56 0.16 1.62
CA LEU A 68 15.87 0.23 0.33
C LEU A 68 16.52 1.29 -0.54
N ARG A 69 16.63 1.03 -1.85
CA ARG A 69 16.94 2.10 -2.81
C ARG A 69 15.71 2.96 -3.02
N ILE A 70 15.81 4.23 -2.64
CA ILE A 70 14.68 5.16 -2.69
C ILE A 70 14.77 6.04 -3.94
N LYS A 71 13.62 6.24 -4.59
CA LYS A 71 13.40 7.32 -5.56
C LYS A 71 12.11 8.04 -5.21
N SER A 72 12.17 9.36 -5.05
CA SER A 72 11.00 10.18 -4.75
C SER A 72 10.78 11.25 -5.81
N PHE A 73 9.52 11.61 -6.05
CA PHE A 73 9.13 12.71 -6.92
C PHE A 73 7.78 13.29 -6.48
N ARG A 74 7.51 14.56 -6.81
CA ARG A 74 6.18 15.15 -6.55
C ARG A 74 5.19 14.76 -7.63
N TYR A 75 5.55 15.02 -8.89
CA TYR A 75 4.67 14.84 -10.04
C TYR A 75 5.42 14.26 -11.24
N LYS A 76 4.69 13.54 -12.07
CA LYS A 76 5.08 13.08 -13.40
C LYS A 76 3.87 13.13 -14.32
N ASP A 77 4.11 13.29 -15.61
CA ASP A 77 3.04 13.27 -16.62
C ASP A 77 2.36 11.90 -16.73
N SER A 78 3.10 10.83 -16.40
CA SER A 78 2.62 9.46 -16.39
C SER A 78 3.24 8.68 -15.25
N LEU A 79 2.44 7.80 -14.64
CA LEU A 79 2.85 6.86 -13.59
C LEU A 79 2.92 5.42 -14.11
N VAL A 80 2.74 5.21 -15.42
CA VAL A 80 2.65 3.86 -16.01
C VAL A 80 3.87 3.01 -15.69
N ASP A 81 5.07 3.59 -15.77
CA ASP A 81 6.32 2.89 -15.51
C ASP A 81 6.46 2.48 -14.04
N GLU A 82 6.08 3.36 -13.11
CA GLU A 82 6.05 3.06 -11.67
C GLU A 82 5.11 1.91 -11.37
N PHE A 83 3.89 1.95 -11.89
CA PHE A 83 2.94 0.85 -11.75
C PHE A 83 3.47 -0.44 -12.37
N GLN A 84 4.03 -0.40 -13.58
CA GLN A 84 4.56 -1.60 -14.24
C GLN A 84 5.69 -2.27 -13.46
N ARG A 85 6.55 -1.49 -12.80
CA ARG A 85 7.69 -2.00 -12.02
C ARG A 85 7.28 -2.49 -10.64
N ALA A 86 6.25 -1.91 -10.04
CA ALA A 86 5.77 -2.25 -8.70
C ALA A 86 5.13 -3.64 -8.65
N SER A 87 5.36 -4.36 -7.55
CA SER A 87 4.58 -5.55 -7.15
C SER A 87 3.67 -5.27 -5.95
N LEU A 88 3.93 -4.18 -5.23
CA LEU A 88 3.08 -3.64 -4.17
C LEU A 88 2.89 -2.15 -4.42
N VAL A 89 1.65 -1.71 -4.34
CA VAL A 89 1.25 -0.31 -4.36
C VAL A 89 0.63 0.03 -3.01
N ILE A 90 1.07 1.15 -2.41
CA ILE A 90 0.49 1.73 -1.21
C ILE A 90 -0.06 3.10 -1.62
N SER A 91 -1.37 3.29 -1.52
CA SER A 91 -2.06 4.47 -2.07
C SER A 91 -3.09 5.02 -1.10
N HIS A 92 -3.30 6.33 -1.13
CA HIS A 92 -4.36 7.01 -0.36
C HIS A 92 -5.81 6.67 -0.79
N GLY A 93 -6.02 5.68 -1.65
CA GLY A 93 -7.36 5.27 -2.07
C GLY A 93 -8.02 6.07 -3.20
N GLY A 94 -7.32 7.02 -3.85
CA GLY A 94 -7.87 7.69 -5.04
C GLY A 94 -8.31 6.69 -6.12
N ALA A 95 -9.56 6.79 -6.58
CA ALA A 95 -10.17 5.77 -7.45
C ALA A 95 -9.37 5.46 -8.73
N GLY A 96 -8.85 6.50 -9.39
CA GLY A 96 -8.00 6.34 -10.58
C GLY A 96 -6.70 5.58 -10.27
N THR A 97 -6.09 5.85 -9.11
CA THR A 97 -4.89 5.16 -8.64
C THR A 97 -5.18 3.70 -8.31
N CYS A 98 -6.32 3.41 -7.67
CA CYS A 98 -6.76 2.03 -7.38
C CYS A 98 -6.95 1.22 -8.67
N ILE A 99 -7.62 1.80 -9.68
CA ILE A 99 -7.77 1.18 -11.00
C ILE A 99 -6.40 0.85 -11.62
N GLN A 100 -5.49 1.82 -11.64
CA GLN A 100 -4.16 1.63 -12.23
C GLN A 100 -3.33 0.60 -11.47
N ALA A 101 -3.41 0.60 -10.13
CA ALA A 101 -2.74 -0.39 -9.29
C ALA A 101 -3.20 -1.82 -9.61
N LEU A 102 -4.51 -2.01 -9.79
CA LEU A 102 -5.11 -3.32 -10.00
C LEU A 102 -5.14 -3.76 -11.47
N THR A 103 -4.70 -2.91 -12.41
CA THR A 103 -4.71 -3.18 -13.86
C THR A 103 -3.29 -3.23 -14.45
N PRO A 104 -2.86 -4.31 -15.12
CA PRO A 104 -3.61 -5.54 -15.33
C PRO A 104 -3.71 -6.38 -14.04
N CYS A 105 -4.78 -7.16 -13.98
CA CYS A 105 -5.10 -8.07 -12.91
C CYS A 105 -3.92 -9.01 -12.55
N GLY A 106 -3.75 -9.29 -11.26
CA GLY A 106 -2.85 -10.34 -10.77
C GLY A 106 -1.36 -9.98 -10.75
N ARG A 107 -0.96 -8.75 -11.11
CA ARG A 107 0.46 -8.34 -11.04
C ARG A 107 0.87 -7.71 -9.72
N ARG A 108 -0.06 -7.03 -9.05
CA ARG A 108 0.22 -6.16 -7.91
C ARG A 108 -0.72 -6.41 -6.77
N ARG A 109 -0.21 -6.21 -5.57
CA ARG A 109 -1.01 -6.00 -4.37
C ARG A 109 -1.27 -4.52 -4.20
N LEU A 110 -2.41 -4.19 -3.62
CA LEU A 110 -2.77 -2.83 -3.24
C LEU A 110 -3.03 -2.78 -1.74
N ILE A 111 -2.39 -1.82 -1.07
CA ILE A 111 -2.77 -1.37 0.26
C ILE A 111 -3.36 0.03 0.10
N VAL A 112 -4.62 0.18 0.50
CA VAL A 112 -5.29 1.47 0.55
C VAL A 112 -5.11 2.04 1.96
N VAL A 113 -4.52 3.23 2.04
CA VAL A 113 -4.33 3.97 3.29
C VAL A 113 -5.40 5.04 3.37
N VAL A 114 -6.42 4.83 4.19
CA VAL A 114 -7.52 5.78 4.40
C VAL A 114 -7.01 6.95 5.24
N ASN A 115 -7.26 8.17 4.79
CA ASN A 115 -6.95 9.36 5.58
C ASN A 115 -8.06 9.59 6.62
N ASP A 116 -7.85 9.12 7.83
CA ASP A 116 -8.76 9.28 8.97
C ASP A 116 -8.93 10.73 9.46
N THR A 117 -8.10 11.66 8.98
CA THR A 117 -8.23 13.10 9.28
C THR A 117 -9.13 13.87 8.30
N LEU A 118 -9.39 13.31 7.12
CA LEU A 118 -10.29 13.88 6.12
C LEU A 118 -11.58 13.07 6.11
N MET A 119 -12.70 13.69 6.52
CA MET A 119 -14.04 13.09 6.50
C MET A 119 -14.58 12.96 5.07
N ASP A 120 -13.90 12.19 4.22
CA ASP A 120 -14.35 11.88 2.87
C ASP A 120 -14.81 10.41 2.84
N ASN A 121 -16.05 10.18 3.26
CA ASN A 121 -16.65 8.85 3.39
C ASN A 121 -16.52 8.02 2.10
N HIS A 122 -16.47 8.68 0.94
CA HIS A 122 -16.35 8.00 -0.34
C HIS A 122 -15.01 7.26 -0.53
N GLN A 123 -13.92 7.77 0.05
CA GLN A 123 -12.63 7.07 -0.02
C GLN A 123 -12.64 5.80 0.83
N GLU A 124 -13.22 5.88 2.02
CA GLU A 124 -13.36 4.74 2.91
C GLU A 124 -14.33 3.69 2.33
N GLU A 125 -15.47 4.10 1.81
CA GLU A 125 -16.43 3.26 1.09
C GLU A 125 -15.76 2.44 -0.03
N LEU A 126 -14.96 3.10 -0.87
CA LEU A 126 -14.19 2.44 -1.91
C LEU A 126 -13.18 1.45 -1.33
N ALA A 127 -12.41 1.88 -0.32
CA ALA A 127 -11.42 1.04 0.33
C ALA A 127 -12.07 -0.24 0.89
N LEU A 128 -13.20 -0.12 1.57
CA LEU A 128 -13.95 -1.23 2.14
C LEU A 128 -14.53 -2.16 1.06
N ALA A 129 -15.07 -1.62 -0.03
CA ALA A 129 -15.55 -2.43 -1.15
C ALA A 129 -14.40 -3.25 -1.81
N LEU A 130 -13.21 -2.67 -1.91
CA LEU A 130 -12.01 -3.37 -2.40
C LEU A 130 -11.53 -4.43 -1.40
N LEU A 131 -11.57 -4.16 -0.10
CA LEU A 131 -11.21 -5.11 0.95
C LEU A 131 -12.13 -6.34 0.92
N GLN A 132 -13.44 -6.12 0.85
CA GLN A 132 -14.43 -7.18 0.82
C GLN A 132 -14.36 -8.02 -0.45
N GLY A 133 -13.99 -7.40 -1.57
CA GLY A 133 -13.68 -8.10 -2.81
C GLY A 133 -12.36 -8.86 -2.78
N LYS A 134 -11.56 -8.74 -1.71
CA LYS A 134 -10.17 -9.25 -1.60
C LYS A 134 -9.26 -8.67 -2.69
N HIS A 135 -9.55 -7.47 -3.17
CA HIS A 135 -8.75 -6.79 -4.18
C HIS A 135 -7.60 -6.01 -3.57
N ALA A 136 -7.78 -5.52 -2.34
CA ALA A 136 -6.81 -4.74 -1.61
C ALA A 136 -6.86 -5.06 -0.11
N LEU A 137 -5.81 -4.66 0.60
CA LEU A 137 -5.84 -4.47 2.05
C LEU A 137 -6.11 -3.00 2.34
N VAL A 138 -6.64 -2.71 3.52
CA VAL A 138 -6.96 -1.35 3.95
C VAL A 138 -6.34 -1.10 5.31
N CYS A 139 -5.80 0.09 5.51
CA CYS A 139 -5.25 0.53 6.79
C CYS A 139 -5.39 2.05 6.93
N THR A 140 -5.02 2.59 8.08
CA THR A 140 -4.77 4.03 8.26
C THR A 140 -3.26 4.27 8.27
N PRO A 141 -2.77 5.53 8.25
CA PRO A 141 -1.34 5.79 8.42
C PRO A 141 -0.80 5.12 9.69
N ALA A 142 -1.50 5.30 10.82
CA ALA A 142 -1.06 4.76 12.11
C ALA A 142 -0.96 3.22 12.14
N SER A 143 -1.79 2.51 11.36
CA SER A 143 -1.77 1.04 11.31
C SER A 143 -0.93 0.47 10.16
N LEU A 144 -0.42 1.30 9.23
CA LEU A 144 0.35 0.84 8.07
C LEU A 144 1.57 0.01 8.47
N ASN A 145 2.37 0.53 9.39
CA ASN A 145 3.56 -0.18 9.88
C ASN A 145 3.19 -1.48 10.58
N HIS A 146 2.12 -1.49 11.39
CA HIS A 146 1.63 -2.72 12.00
C HIS A 146 1.26 -3.78 10.95
N LEU A 147 0.52 -3.39 9.90
CA LEU A 147 0.14 -4.28 8.81
C LEU A 147 1.35 -4.89 8.09
N LEU A 148 2.37 -4.09 7.78
CA LEU A 148 3.60 -4.59 7.15
C LEU A 148 4.35 -5.60 8.03
N TRP A 149 4.29 -5.42 9.35
CA TRP A 149 5.02 -6.24 10.31
C TRP A 149 4.30 -7.51 10.75
N THR A 150 2.96 -7.51 10.76
CA THR A 150 2.16 -8.63 11.26
C THR A 150 1.30 -9.30 10.18
N GLY A 151 1.13 -8.67 9.02
CA GLY A 151 0.18 -9.10 8.00
C GLY A 151 -1.28 -8.94 8.41
N ASN A 152 -1.54 -8.30 9.55
CA ASN A 152 -2.88 -8.09 10.08
C ASN A 152 -3.15 -6.60 10.24
N GLU A 153 -4.39 -6.19 9.97
CA GLU A 153 -4.85 -4.83 10.22
C GLU A 153 -6.01 -4.91 11.22
N SER A 154 -5.87 -4.24 12.36
CA SER A 154 -6.82 -4.33 13.46
C SER A 154 -8.06 -3.48 13.28
N THR A 155 -8.01 -2.50 12.37
CA THR A 155 -9.06 -1.47 12.22
C THR A 155 -10.18 -1.96 11.32
N TYR A 156 -9.82 -2.67 10.24
CA TYR A 156 -10.71 -3.15 9.20
C TYR A 156 -10.65 -4.68 9.15
N PRO A 157 -11.70 -5.39 9.62
CA PRO A 157 -11.71 -6.85 9.61
C PRO A 157 -11.65 -7.35 8.17
N SER A 158 -10.52 -7.96 7.82
CA SER A 158 -10.30 -8.53 6.49
C SER A 158 -10.65 -10.02 6.47
N GLN A 159 -11.05 -10.53 5.30
CA GLN A 159 -11.25 -11.96 5.07
C GLN A 159 -9.94 -12.72 4.81
N PHE A 160 -8.80 -12.02 4.81
CA PHE A 160 -7.50 -12.68 4.77
C PHE A 160 -7.26 -13.34 6.13
N VAL A 161 -6.73 -14.57 6.14
CA VAL A 161 -6.49 -15.30 7.39
C VAL A 161 -5.34 -14.62 8.11
N CYS A 162 -5.64 -13.76 9.08
CA CYS A 162 -4.67 -13.01 9.85
C CYS A 162 -4.67 -13.49 11.30
N ASN A 163 -3.54 -14.02 11.78
CA ASN A 163 -3.35 -14.34 13.20
C ASN A 163 -2.35 -13.34 13.82
N LYS A 164 -2.54 -12.95 15.08
CA LYS A 164 -1.64 -12.01 15.79
C LYS A 164 -0.16 -12.42 15.76
N ASN A 165 0.12 -13.71 15.64
CA ASN A 165 1.47 -14.29 15.59
C ASN A 165 1.74 -14.98 14.26
N MET A 166 1.39 -14.34 13.14
CA MET A 166 1.66 -14.87 11.81
C MET A 166 3.18 -15.02 11.61
N PRO A 167 3.70 -16.20 11.19
CA PRO A 167 5.11 -16.37 10.89
C PRO A 167 5.54 -15.47 9.73
N LEU A 168 6.80 -14.99 9.73
CA LEU A 168 7.32 -14.14 8.66
C LEU A 168 7.15 -14.74 7.25
N ALA A 169 7.25 -16.07 7.11
CA ALA A 169 7.03 -16.73 5.83
C ALA A 169 5.61 -16.50 5.28
N GLU A 170 4.62 -16.45 6.16
CA GLU A 170 3.22 -16.27 5.82
C GLU A 170 2.90 -14.80 5.53
N ILE A 171 3.54 -13.87 6.26
CA ILE A 171 3.48 -12.43 5.95
C ILE A 171 4.14 -12.14 4.59
N LYS A 172 5.28 -12.79 4.30
CA LYS A 172 5.93 -12.74 2.98
C LYS A 172 5.05 -13.31 1.87
N ARG A 173 4.30 -14.39 2.13
CA ARG A 173 3.31 -14.92 1.18
C ARG A 173 2.25 -13.86 0.89
N LEU A 174 1.71 -13.24 1.94
CA LEU A 174 0.65 -12.25 1.84
C LEU A 174 1.08 -10.96 1.15
N LEU A 175 2.23 -10.37 1.53
CA LEU A 175 2.65 -9.02 1.13
C LEU A 175 3.94 -8.98 0.30
N GLY A 176 4.74 -10.04 0.30
CA GLY A 176 6.03 -10.09 -0.38
C GLY A 176 5.92 -10.23 -1.91
N PRO A 177 6.99 -9.90 -2.64
CA PRO A 177 6.99 -9.87 -4.10
C PRO A 177 7.14 -11.24 -4.78
N GLU A 178 7.53 -12.28 -4.03
CA GLU A 178 7.86 -13.60 -4.57
C GLU A 178 6.62 -14.42 -4.95
N VAL A 179 5.53 -14.24 -4.21
CA VAL A 179 4.27 -14.94 -4.45
C VAL A 179 3.36 -14.07 -5.33
N PRO A 180 2.71 -14.60 -6.37
CA PRO A 180 1.69 -13.86 -7.11
C PRO A 180 0.49 -13.52 -6.20
N PRO A 181 -0.14 -12.34 -6.34
CA PRO A 181 -1.30 -11.92 -5.53
C PRO A 181 -2.41 -12.98 -5.43
N GLU A 182 -2.75 -13.65 -6.52
CA GLU A 182 -3.82 -14.68 -6.53
C GLU A 182 -3.49 -15.88 -5.65
N GLN A 183 -2.22 -16.31 -5.61
CA GLN A 183 -1.76 -17.39 -4.74
C GLN A 183 -1.69 -16.96 -3.27
N ALA A 184 -1.63 -15.65 -3.01
CA ALA A 184 -1.74 -15.06 -1.68
C ALA A 184 -3.20 -14.84 -1.25
N GLY A 185 -4.18 -15.18 -2.09
CA GLY A 185 -5.62 -15.08 -1.79
C GLY A 185 -6.28 -13.79 -2.27
N PHE A 186 -5.55 -12.91 -2.97
CA PHE A 186 -6.15 -11.72 -3.59
C PHE A 186 -6.98 -12.13 -4.81
N VAL A 187 -8.10 -11.45 -5.02
CA VAL A 187 -8.94 -11.64 -6.19
C VAL A 187 -8.62 -10.58 -7.23
N GLY A 188 -8.48 -11.03 -8.46
CA GLY A 188 -8.31 -10.17 -9.61
C GLY A 188 -9.41 -9.13 -9.77
N PHE A 189 -9.04 -7.86 -9.92
CA PHE A 189 -10.01 -6.79 -10.10
C PHE A 189 -10.52 -6.75 -11.55
N THR A 190 -11.83 -6.96 -11.72
CA THR A 190 -12.61 -6.82 -12.97
C THR A 190 -12.01 -7.42 -14.24
N ARG A 191 -11.04 -8.34 -14.13
CA ARG A 191 -10.19 -8.81 -15.24
C ARG A 191 -9.55 -7.67 -16.05
N GLY A 192 -9.30 -6.52 -15.42
CA GLY A 192 -8.70 -5.35 -16.08
C GLY A 192 -9.67 -4.52 -16.92
N SER A 193 -10.96 -4.49 -16.56
CA SER A 193 -11.97 -3.55 -17.09
C SER A 193 -12.21 -2.40 -16.10
N PRO A 194 -11.52 -1.24 -16.25
CA PRO A 194 -11.70 -0.07 -15.39
C PRO A 194 -13.14 0.41 -15.29
N GLU A 195 -13.87 0.36 -16.40
CA GLU A 195 -15.27 0.80 -16.54
C GLU A 195 -16.23 0.03 -15.62
N LYS A 196 -15.81 -1.14 -15.12
CA LYS A 196 -16.59 -1.94 -14.17
C LYS A 196 -16.35 -1.54 -12.72
N LEU A 197 -15.40 -0.64 -12.41
CA LEU A 197 -15.14 -0.21 -11.04
C LEU A 197 -16.34 0.51 -10.43
N LEU A 198 -16.87 1.52 -11.12
CA LEU A 198 -18.05 2.27 -10.64
C LEU A 198 -19.26 1.35 -10.43
N PRO A 199 -19.68 0.52 -11.42
CA PRO A 199 -20.75 -0.44 -11.21
C PRO A 199 -20.48 -1.43 -10.07
N TYR A 200 -19.24 -1.92 -9.93
CA TYR A 200 -18.86 -2.82 -8.84
C TYR A 200 -18.97 -2.14 -7.46
N ILE A 201 -18.54 -0.88 -7.36
CA ILE A 201 -18.66 -0.10 -6.13
C ILE A 201 -20.13 0.15 -5.83
N GLU A 202 -20.91 0.63 -6.80
CA GLU A 202 -22.35 0.88 -6.64
C GLU A 202 -23.10 -0.38 -6.17
N GLU A 203 -22.84 -1.53 -6.82
CA GLU A 203 -23.41 -2.83 -6.41
C GLU A 203 -23.02 -3.18 -4.98
N ARG A 204 -21.75 -2.98 -4.60
CA ARG A 204 -21.26 -3.32 -3.26
C ARG A 204 -21.76 -2.37 -2.19
N LEU A 205 -21.88 -1.07 -2.48
CA LEU A 205 -22.40 -0.08 -1.53
C LEU A 205 -23.90 -0.27 -1.27
N LEU A 206 -24.66 -0.71 -2.28
CA LEU A 206 -26.07 -1.08 -2.09
C LEU A 206 -26.24 -2.27 -1.13
N THR A 207 -25.27 -3.18 -1.05
CA THR A 207 -25.29 -4.25 -0.02
C THR A 207 -25.03 -3.77 1.42
N PHE A 208 -24.59 -2.51 1.63
CA PHE A 208 -24.40 -1.91 2.96
C PHE A 208 -25.54 -0.99 3.41
N SER A 209 -26.58 -0.84 2.58
CA SER A 209 -27.78 -0.06 2.89
C SER A 209 -28.89 -0.95 3.46
#